data_AF-A0A9E2JUY5-F1
#
_entry.id   AF-A0A9E2JUY5-F1
#
_cell.length_a   1.000
_cell.length_b   1.000
_cell.length_c   1.000
_cell.angle_alpha   90.00
_cell.angle_beta   90.00
_cell.angle_gamma   90.00
#
_symmetry.space_group_name_H-M   'P 1'
#
loop_
_entity.id
_entity.type
_entity.pdbx_description
1 polymer ?
#
loop_
_entity_poly.entity_id
_entity_poly.type
_entity_poly.pdbx_seq_one_letter_code
_entity_poly.pdbx_strand_id
1 'polypeptide(L)' 'MSTATPLAIVGRRAFPLGQLELDLMQSACGARPWALRTAPEMGAACRVLTNGFCDSAAERAELAAQLRALADAVEAWVE' A
#
# COMPACT_ATOMS: atom_id res chain seq x y z
N MET A 1 -9.78 7.48 27.40
CA MET A 1 -8.66 7.32 26.43
C MET A 1 -9.05 6.22 25.47
N SER A 2 -9.30 6.53 24.20
CA SER A 2 -9.58 5.49 23.20
C SER A 2 -8.27 4.78 22.88
N THR A 3 -8.16 3.51 23.25
CA THR A 3 -7.08 2.66 22.78
C THR A 3 -7.31 2.43 21.28
N ALA A 4 -6.45 3.02 20.43
CA ALA A 4 -6.49 2.74 19.01
C ALA A 4 -6.27 1.23 18.80
N THR A 5 -7.26 0.55 18.24
CA THR A 5 -7.16 -0.88 17.99
C THR A 5 -6.10 -1.12 16.92
N PRO A 6 -5.12 -2.00 17.14
CA PRO A 6 -4.04 -2.22 16.19
C PRO A 6 -4.56 -2.81 14.88
N LEU A 7 -4.03 -2.31 13.76
CA LEU A 7 -4.25 -2.88 12.43
C LEU A 7 -3.42 -4.15 12.29
N ALA A 8 -4.04 -5.23 11.81
CA ALA A 8 -3.33 -6.46 11.48
C ALA A 8 -2.85 -6.39 10.02
N ILE A 9 -1.56 -6.63 9.76
CA ILE A 9 -1.04 -6.76 8.39
C ILE A 9 -1.45 -8.14 7.87
N VAL A 10 -2.28 -8.16 6.83
CA VAL A 10 -2.78 -9.38 6.19
C VAL A 10 -2.02 -9.72 4.91
N GLY A 11 -1.27 -8.76 4.37
CA GLY A 11 -0.39 -8.97 3.24
C GLY A 11 0.67 -7.88 3.15
N ARG A 12 1.87 -8.26 2.73
CA ARG A 12 2.97 -7.33 2.42
C ARG A 12 3.58 -7.71 1.09
N ARG A 13 3.85 -6.71 0.26
CA ARG A 13 4.55 -6.87 -1.02
C ARG A 13 5.65 -5.83 -1.12
N ALA A 14 6.89 -6.31 -1.13
CA ALA A 14 8.04 -5.46 -1.45
C ALA A 14 8.11 -5.28 -2.97
N PHE A 15 8.36 -4.06 -3.40
CA PHE A 15 8.66 -3.75 -4.79
C PHE A 15 10.17 -3.93 -4.98
N PRO A 16 10.60 -4.57 -6.08
CA PRO A 16 12.02 -4.78 -6.36
C PRO A 16 12.78 -3.47 -6.64
N LEU A 17 12.06 -2.38 -6.91
CA LEU A 17 12.63 -1.08 -7.23
C LEU A 17 12.29 -0.06 -6.13
N GLY A 18 13.30 0.72 -5.72
CA GLY A 18 13.10 1.97 -4.97
C GLY A 18 12.84 1.85 -3.47
N GLN A 19 13.16 0.71 -2.84
CA GLN A 19 12.89 0.51 -1.41
C GLN A 19 11.42 0.84 -1.09
N LEU A 20 10.47 0.19 -1.77
CA LEU A 20 9.03 0.41 -1.55
C LEU A 20 8.35 -0.87 -1.06
N GLU A 21 7.35 -0.69 -0.21
CA GLU A 21 6.48 -1.77 0.27
C GLU A 21 5.02 -1.34 0.20
N LEU A 22 4.16 -2.26 -0.24
CA LEU A 22 2.71 -2.15 -0.11
C LEU A 22 2.24 -3.08 1.02
N ASP A 23 1.63 -2.48 2.03
CA ASP A 23 0.98 -3.18 3.13
C ASP A 23 -0.53 -3.22 2.90
N LEU A 24 -1.10 -4.41 3.02
CA LEU A 24 -2.53 -4.65 3.12
C LEU A 24 -2.84 -4.98 4.58
N MET A 25 -3.79 -4.24 5.15
CA MET A 25 -4.12 -4.33 6.56
C MET A 25 -5.62 -4.65 6.74
N GLN A 26 -5.97 -5.16 7.90
CA GLN A 26 -7.35 -5.34 8.33
C GLN A 26 -7.52 -4.80 9.75
N SER A 27 -8.53 -3.96 9.95
CA SER A 27 -8.91 -3.45 11.26
C SER A 27 -9.84 -4.42 11.98
N ALA A 28 -9.99 -4.25 13.29
CA ALA A 28 -10.94 -5.05 14.09
C ALA A 28 -12.41 -4.85 13.70
N CYS A 29 -12.76 -3.72 13.07
CA CYS A 29 -14.11 -3.49 12.53
C CYS A 29 -14.29 -4.02 11.10
N GLY A 30 -13.27 -4.68 10.54
CA GLY A 30 -13.33 -5.30 9.21
C GLY A 30 -12.92 -4.38 8.06
N ALA A 31 -12.56 -3.12 8.35
CA ALA A 31 -12.02 -2.21 7.34
C ALA A 31 -10.68 -2.72 6.82
N ARG A 32 -10.38 -2.47 5.55
CA ARG A 32 -9.24 -2.97 4.80
C ARG A 32 -8.41 -1.79 4.28
N PRO A 33 -7.62 -1.14 5.14
CA PRO A 33 -6.70 -0.11 4.69
C PRO A 33 -5.52 -0.73 3.92
N TRP A 34 -4.96 0.05 3.00
CA TRP A 34 -3.70 -0.26 2.32
C TRP A 34 -2.77 0.95 2.40
N ALA A 35 -1.47 0.73 2.39
CA ALA A 35 -0.48 1.80 2.40
C ALA A 35 0.74 1.44 1.53
N LEU A 36 1.11 2.34 0.62
CA LEU A 36 2.39 2.32 -0.06
C LEU A 36 3.37 3.17 0.73
N ARG A 37 4.51 2.59 1.10
CA ARG A 37 5.50 3.22 1.96
C ARG A 37 6.92 2.94 1.49
N THR A 38 7.85 3.75 1.95
CA THR A 38 9.27 3.44 1.82
C THR A 38 9.63 2.29 2.77
N ALA A 39 10.50 1.40 2.30
CA ALA A 39 11.08 0.27 2.99
C ALA A 39 12.57 0.58 3.23
N PRO A 40 12.87 1.48 4.17
CA PRO A 40 14.24 1.94 4.39
C PRO A 40 15.17 0.81 4.80
N GLU A 41 16.41 0.88 4.33
CA GLU A 41 17.53 0.17 4.95
C GLU A 41 17.82 0.73 6.35
N MET A 42 18.49 -0.08 7.18
CA MET A 42 18.71 0.16 8.62
C MET A 42 19.01 1.63 8.95
N GLY A 43 18.17 2.23 9.80
CA GLY A 43 18.36 3.56 10.36
C GLY A 43 17.57 4.68 9.67
N ALA A 44 16.96 4.44 8.51
CA ALA A 44 16.07 5.42 7.88
C ALA A 44 14.60 5.25 8.32
N ALA A 45 13.86 6.36 8.37
CA ALA A 45 12.46 6.37 8.78
C ALA A 45 11.54 5.88 7.64
N CYS A 46 10.65 4.94 7.95
CA CYS A 46 9.60 4.51 7.03
C CYS A 46 8.61 5.68 6.81
N ARG A 47 8.34 6.01 5.55
CA ARG A 47 7.41 7.09 5.16
C ARG A 47 6.26 6.51 4.36
N VAL A 48 5.03 6.85 4.74
CA VAL A 48 3.85 6.57 3.91
C VAL A 48 3.86 7.56 2.75
N LEU A 49 3.84 7.03 1.53
CA LEU A 49 3.76 7.81 0.30
C LEU A 49 2.31 8.09 -0.07
N THR A 50 1.48 7.05 0.02
CA THR A 50 0.03 7.15 -0.22
C THR A 50 -0.67 5.97 0.46
N ASN A 51 -1.95 6.14 0.77
CA ASN A 51 -2.79 5.14 1.43
C ASN A 51 -4.26 5.30 1.05
N GLY A 52 -5.05 4.30 1.39
CA GLY A 52 -6.48 4.32 1.16
C GLY A 52 -7.18 3.12 1.80
N PHE A 53 -8.43 2.92 1.40
CA PHE A 53 -9.26 1.79 1.84
C PHE A 53 -9.66 0.94 0.63
N CYS A 54 -9.89 -0.35 0.88
CA CYS A 54 -10.34 -1.30 -0.13
C CYS A 54 -11.39 -2.27 0.46
N ASP A 55 -12.38 -1.67 1.12
CA ASP A 55 -13.46 -2.36 1.85
C ASP A 55 -14.38 -3.11 0.87
N SER A 56 -14.68 -2.50 -0.27
CA SER A 56 -15.50 -3.06 -1.33
C SER A 56 -14.70 -3.77 -2.43
N ALA A 57 -15.38 -4.62 -3.20
CA ALA A 57 -14.78 -5.25 -4.38
C ALA A 57 -14.41 -4.22 -5.46
N ALA A 58 -15.20 -3.16 -5.60
CA ALA A 58 -14.94 -2.08 -6.54
C ALA A 58 -13.65 -1.32 -6.19
N GLU A 59 -13.45 -0.96 -4.92
CA GLU A 59 -12.21 -0.27 -4.49
C GLU A 59 -10.97 -1.17 -4.65
N ARG A 60 -11.10 -2.48 -4.42
CA ARG A 60 -10.00 -3.43 -4.69
C ARG A 60 -9.66 -3.50 -6.18
N ALA A 61 -10.67 -3.52 -7.04
CA ALA A 61 -10.47 -3.51 -8.48
C ALA A 61 -9.83 -2.19 -8.96
N GLU A 62 -10.28 -1.06 -8.41
CA GLU A 62 -9.73 0.26 -8.69
C GLU A 62 -8.25 0.37 -8.29
N LEU A 63 -7.89 -0.06 -7.07
CA LEU A 63 -6.49 -0.09 -6.63
C LEU A 63 -5.62 -0.94 -7.59
N ALA A 64 -6.11 -2.12 -7.98
CA ALA A 64 -5.38 -2.97 -8.93
C ALA A 64 -5.23 -2.30 -10.30
N ALA A 65 -6.27 -1.63 -10.79
CA ALA A 65 -6.25 -0.89 -12.05
C ALA A 65 -5.24 0.28 -12.00
N GLN A 66 -5.20 1.05 -10.91
CA GLN A 66 -4.25 2.14 -10.74
C GLN A 66 -2.79 1.64 -10.70
N LEU A 67 -2.53 0.54 -9.99
CA LEU A 67 -1.20 -0.08 -9.96
C LEU A 67 -0.77 -0.61 -11.33
N ARG A 68 -1.71 -1.16 -12.11
CA ARG A 68 -1.45 -1.60 -13.49
C ARG A 68 -1.17 -0.41 -14.40
N ALA A 69 -1.98 0.64 -14.33
CA ALA A 69 -1.79 1.86 -15.10
C ALA A 69 -0.44 2.54 -14.80
N LEU A 70 0.01 2.51 -13.53
CA LEU A 70 1.34 2.97 -13.15
C LEU A 70 2.44 2.15 -13.84
N ALA A 71 2.32 0.81 -13.83
CA ALA A 71 3.29 -0.06 -14.50
C ALA A 71 3.32 0.22 -16.01
N ASP A 72 2.15 0.32 -16.65
CA ASP A 72 2.05 0.61 -18.09
C ASP A 72 2.64 1.99 -18.43
N ALA A 73 2.43 3.00 -17.57
CA ALA A 73 3.01 4.34 -17.76
C ALA A 73 4.54 4.34 -17.65
N VAL A 74 5.11 3.53 -16.76
CA VAL A 74 6.57 3.35 -16.66
C VAL A 74 7.11 2.65 -17.91
N GLU A 75 6.44 1.63 -18.43
CA GLU A 75 6.83 0.93 -19.65
C GLU A 75 6.79 1.84 -20.90
N ALA A 76 5.83 2.76 -20.96
CA ALA A 76 5.66 3.69 -22.07
C ALA A 76 6.59 4.93 -22.02
N TRP A 77 7.42 5.06 -20.97
CA TRP A 77 8.29 6.22 -20.81
C TRP A 77 9.39 6.23 -21.89
N VAL A 78 9.33 7.20 -22.81
CA VAL A 78 10.38 7.51 -23.78
C VAL A 78 11.07 8.81 -23.35
N GLU A 79 12.41 8.82 -23.35
CA GLU A 79 13.26 9.96 -22.93
C GLU A 79 13.05 11.23 -23.75
#